data_AF-A0A975S5W3-F1
#
_entry.id   AF-A0A975S5W3-F1
#
_cell.length_a   1.000
_cell.length_b   1.000
_cell.length_c   1.000
_cell.angle_alpha   90.00
_cell.angle_beta   90.00
_cell.angle_gamma   90.00
#
_symmetry.space_group_name_H-M   'P 1'
#
loop_
_entity.id
_entity.type
_entity.pdbx_description
1 polymer ?
#
loop_
_entity_poly.entity_id
_entity_poly.type
_entity_poly.pdbx_seq_one_letter_code
_entity_poly.pdbx_strand_id
1 'polypeptide(L)'
;MTLQWVVLGTTAFLALQRLPSAIRGENRGMFWAMATITLAVALSIPFFYLQVDSLLGGRNIANLLLRFSVFATFLILGVKVTSAFTAPRAQRLISGPVGFIVLGMVVAAVTVLFALSDVPESSTALRAYADQGTVAAYGDTARLYQMYVAACLAPALFLCAVDSRRRRDIRISAGLMSLGMSSVVLHALLSLAAWNLPRGAWDRILPYSAVLVISIALAMMWNARRTEKKRPKSNLLAEAYGTR
;
A
#
# COMPACT_ATOMS: atom_id res chain seq x y z
N MET A 1 -7.50 -7.19 -17.19
CA MET A 1 -7.76 -8.43 -16.45
C MET A 1 -6.45 -9.09 -16.02
N THR A 2 -5.54 -9.38 -16.95
CA THR A 2 -4.22 -10.01 -16.68
C THR A 2 -3.39 -9.33 -15.57
N LEU A 3 -3.25 -8.01 -15.58
CA LEU A 3 -2.42 -7.30 -14.58
C LEU A 3 -2.88 -7.50 -13.13
N GLN A 4 -4.19 -7.52 -12.87
CA GLN A 4 -4.75 -7.70 -11.52
C GLN A 4 -4.38 -9.08 -10.96
N TRP A 5 -4.46 -10.12 -11.79
CA TRP A 5 -4.08 -11.48 -11.43
C TRP A 5 -2.58 -11.62 -11.18
N VAL A 6 -1.73 -10.96 -11.98
CA VAL A 6 -0.28 -10.94 -11.74
C VAL A 6 0.03 -10.28 -10.40
N VAL A 7 -0.60 -9.14 -10.09
CA VAL A 7 -0.43 -8.44 -8.81
C VAL A 7 -0.93 -9.30 -7.65
N LEU A 8 -2.09 -9.96 -7.81
CA LEU A 8 -2.64 -10.86 -6.80
C LEU A 8 -1.67 -12.01 -6.52
N GLY A 9 -1.22 -12.73 -7.56
CA GLY A 9 -0.29 -13.84 -7.42
C GLY A 9 1.03 -13.41 -6.77
N THR A 10 1.58 -12.28 -7.19
CA THR A 10 2.84 -11.73 -6.63
C THR A 10 2.67 -11.39 -5.16
N THR A 11 1.63 -10.64 -4.81
CA THR A 11 1.41 -10.20 -3.42
C THR A 11 1.08 -11.37 -2.50
N ALA A 12 0.24 -12.31 -2.96
CA ALA A 12 -0.10 -13.52 -2.23
C ALA A 12 1.14 -14.39 -1.99
N PHE A 13 1.97 -14.60 -3.01
CA PHE A 13 3.23 -15.34 -2.87
C PHE A 13 4.16 -14.68 -1.85
N LEU A 14 4.34 -13.36 -1.92
CA LEU A 14 5.17 -12.61 -0.97
C LEU A 14 4.60 -12.63 0.46
N ALA A 15 3.28 -12.62 0.62
CA ALA A 15 2.62 -12.79 1.91
C ALA A 15 2.90 -14.18 2.50
N LEU A 16 2.73 -15.24 1.69
CA LEU A 16 2.97 -16.63 2.08
C LEU A 16 4.42 -16.88 2.47
N GLN A 17 5.39 -16.32 1.74
CA GLN A 17 6.80 -16.41 2.10
C GLN A 17 7.13 -15.80 3.48
N ARG A 18 6.32 -14.84 3.94
CA ARG A 18 6.48 -14.17 5.24
C ARG A 18 5.67 -14.81 6.36
N LEU A 19 4.71 -15.68 6.03
CA LEU A 19 3.84 -16.35 6.99
C LEU A 19 4.62 -17.10 8.09
N PRO A 20 5.69 -17.88 7.80
CA PRO A 20 6.44 -18.55 8.85
C PRO A 20 7.12 -17.59 9.82
N SER A 21 7.62 -16.44 9.32
CA SER A 21 8.23 -15.41 10.17
C SER A 21 7.18 -14.74 11.06
N ALA A 22 5.98 -14.48 10.52
CA ALA A 22 4.88 -13.88 11.27
C ALA A 22 4.36 -14.79 12.39
N ILE A 23 4.25 -16.10 12.13
CA ILE A 23 3.88 -17.12 13.13
C ILE A 23 4.90 -17.13 14.27
N ARG A 24 6.20 -17.02 13.95
CA ARG A 24 7.29 -16.90 14.94
C ARG A 24 7.34 -15.55 15.67
N GLY A 25 6.43 -14.63 15.39
CA GLY A 25 6.40 -13.30 15.99
C GLY A 25 7.31 -12.26 15.33
N GLU A 26 8.12 -12.66 14.36
CA GLU A 26 9.07 -11.77 13.69
C GLU A 26 8.42 -11.01 12.53
N ASN A 27 8.61 -9.69 12.48
CA ASN A 27 8.18 -8.84 11.35
C ASN A 27 6.68 -8.94 11.02
N ARG A 28 5.81 -9.19 12.00
CA ARG A 28 4.35 -9.32 11.83
C ARG A 28 3.71 -8.19 11.00
N GLY A 29 4.11 -6.94 11.24
CA GLY A 29 3.54 -5.80 10.50
C GLY A 29 3.79 -5.88 8.99
N MET A 30 4.91 -6.46 8.54
CA MET A 30 5.22 -6.57 7.12
C MET A 30 4.43 -7.71 6.45
N PHE A 31 4.12 -8.78 7.20
CA PHE A 31 3.16 -9.79 6.76
C PHE A 31 1.77 -9.18 6.62
N TRP A 32 1.32 -8.42 7.63
CA TRP A 32 0.02 -7.76 7.57
C TRP A 32 -0.10 -6.77 6.42
N ALA A 33 0.93 -5.98 6.13
CA ALA A 33 0.95 -5.11 4.95
C ALA A 33 0.72 -5.90 3.65
N MET A 34 1.42 -7.03 3.48
CA MET A 34 1.25 -7.89 2.29
C MET A 34 -0.14 -8.53 2.26
N ALA A 35 -0.62 -9.03 3.38
CA ALA A 35 -1.93 -9.66 3.49
C ALA A 35 -3.07 -8.68 3.16
N THR A 36 -3.01 -7.44 3.68
CA THR A 36 -4.02 -6.41 3.38
C THR A 36 -3.95 -5.94 1.92
N ILE A 37 -2.75 -5.89 1.31
CA ILE A 37 -2.60 -5.66 -0.13
C ILE A 37 -3.27 -6.78 -0.92
N THR A 38 -2.94 -8.04 -0.61
CA THR A 38 -3.50 -9.20 -1.29
C THR A 38 -5.01 -9.24 -1.18
N LEU A 39 -5.57 -8.96 0.01
CA LEU A 39 -7.02 -8.88 0.22
C LEU A 39 -7.65 -7.77 -0.63
N ALA A 40 -7.07 -6.56 -0.62
CA ALA A 40 -7.56 -5.45 -1.42
C ALA A 40 -7.52 -5.74 -2.92
N VAL A 41 -6.46 -6.38 -3.41
CA VAL A 41 -6.33 -6.77 -4.82
C VAL A 41 -7.32 -7.88 -5.16
N ALA A 42 -7.52 -8.88 -4.29
CA ALA A 42 -8.48 -9.95 -4.50
C ALA A 42 -9.91 -9.37 -4.62
N LEU A 43 -10.32 -8.51 -3.69
CA LEU A 43 -11.62 -7.84 -3.72
C LEU A 43 -11.77 -6.86 -4.90
N SER A 44 -10.68 -6.48 -5.57
CA SER A 44 -10.76 -5.66 -6.79
C SER A 44 -11.06 -6.47 -8.07
N ILE A 45 -11.05 -7.80 -7.98
CA ILE A 45 -11.35 -8.72 -9.09
C ILE A 45 -12.81 -9.19 -8.95
N PRO A 46 -13.65 -9.04 -9.99
CA PRO A 46 -15.06 -9.41 -9.92
C PRO A 46 -15.33 -10.85 -9.50
N PHE A 47 -14.42 -11.77 -9.86
CA PHE A 47 -14.44 -13.15 -9.39
C PHE A 47 -14.57 -13.17 -7.86
N PHE A 48 -13.50 -12.91 -7.10
CA PHE A 48 -13.55 -12.98 -5.64
C PHE A 48 -14.54 -11.98 -5.01
N TYR A 49 -14.68 -10.79 -5.60
CA TYR A 49 -15.56 -9.75 -5.08
C TYR A 49 -17.00 -10.24 -4.94
N LEU A 50 -17.58 -10.81 -5.99
CA LEU A 50 -18.99 -11.19 -6.00
C LEU A 50 -19.29 -12.34 -5.03
N GLN A 51 -18.37 -13.28 -4.84
CA GLN A 51 -18.55 -14.34 -3.84
C GLN A 51 -18.44 -13.80 -2.41
N VAL A 52 -17.48 -12.91 -2.14
CA VAL A 52 -17.36 -12.33 -0.80
C VAL A 52 -18.55 -11.44 -0.49
N ASP A 53 -19.00 -10.64 -1.46
CA ASP A 53 -20.13 -9.75 -1.26
C ASP A 53 -21.44 -10.51 -1.05
N SER A 54 -21.68 -11.60 -1.78
CA SER A 54 -22.86 -12.43 -1.57
C SER A 54 -22.90 -13.05 -0.18
N LEU A 55 -21.76 -13.50 0.35
CA LEU A 55 -21.64 -13.98 1.74
C LEU A 55 -21.89 -12.89 2.78
N LEU A 56 -21.63 -11.63 2.45
CA LEU A 56 -21.88 -10.47 3.29
C LEU A 56 -23.30 -9.88 3.11
N GLY A 57 -24.16 -10.55 2.34
CA GLY A 57 -25.56 -10.14 2.15
C GLY A 57 -25.84 -9.39 0.83
N GLY A 58 -24.87 -9.31 -0.09
CA GLY A 58 -25.08 -8.85 -1.47
C GLY A 58 -25.32 -7.35 -1.64
N ARG A 59 -24.95 -6.53 -0.65
CA ARG A 59 -25.20 -5.08 -0.61
C ARG A 59 -23.92 -4.25 -0.71
N ASN A 60 -22.92 -4.72 -1.46
CA ASN A 60 -21.64 -4.05 -1.64
C ASN A 60 -20.79 -3.86 -0.38
N ILE A 61 -21.06 -4.57 0.72
CA ILE A 61 -20.26 -4.49 1.95
C ILE A 61 -18.80 -4.90 1.68
N ALA A 62 -18.55 -5.79 0.71
CA ALA A 62 -17.20 -6.12 0.27
C ALA A 62 -16.43 -4.90 -0.27
N ASN A 63 -17.10 -3.85 -0.78
CA ASN A 63 -16.44 -2.61 -1.19
C ASN A 63 -15.91 -1.82 0.02
N LEU A 64 -16.64 -1.77 1.14
CA LEU A 64 -16.13 -1.16 2.37
C LEU A 64 -14.91 -1.91 2.90
N LEU A 65 -14.99 -3.24 2.92
CA LEU A 65 -13.86 -4.10 3.32
C LEU A 65 -12.63 -3.86 2.45
N LEU A 66 -12.82 -3.72 1.13
CA LEU A 66 -11.77 -3.35 0.19
C LEU A 66 -11.14 -2.00 0.59
N ARG A 67 -11.95 -0.95 0.82
CA ARG A 67 -11.44 0.38 1.19
C ARG A 67 -10.66 0.35 2.49
N PHE A 68 -11.18 -0.31 3.52
CA PHE A 68 -10.49 -0.42 4.81
C PHE A 68 -9.21 -1.24 4.70
N SER A 69 -9.17 -2.27 3.86
CA SER A 69 -7.94 -3.03 3.58
C SER A 69 -6.87 -2.17 2.93
N VAL A 70 -7.27 -1.28 2.02
CA VAL A 70 -6.38 -0.28 1.42
C VAL A 70 -5.90 0.72 2.46
N PHE A 71 -6.78 1.25 3.32
CA PHE A 71 -6.38 2.20 4.36
C PHE A 71 -5.40 1.59 5.37
N ALA A 72 -5.68 0.35 5.79
CA ALA A 72 -4.79 -0.44 6.64
C ALA A 72 -3.43 -0.65 5.97
N THR A 73 -3.42 -1.00 4.68
CA THR A 73 -2.18 -1.14 3.90
C THR A 73 -1.33 0.13 3.97
N PHE A 74 -1.90 1.29 3.65
CA PHE A 74 -1.19 2.56 3.64
C PHE A 74 -0.73 2.95 5.05
N LEU A 75 -1.55 2.72 6.08
CA LEU A 75 -1.17 2.98 7.47
C LEU A 75 0.02 2.11 7.89
N ILE A 76 -0.08 0.78 7.72
CA ILE A 76 0.98 -0.16 8.10
C ILE A 76 2.27 0.17 7.34
N LEU A 77 2.16 0.41 6.03
CA LEU A 77 3.29 0.78 5.20
C LEU A 77 3.91 2.09 5.68
N GLY A 78 3.10 3.12 5.93
CA GLY A 78 3.60 4.40 6.42
C GLY A 78 4.29 4.31 7.78
N VAL A 79 3.74 3.56 8.74
CA VAL A 79 4.38 3.30 10.03
C VAL A 79 5.73 2.59 9.84
N LYS A 80 5.76 1.55 9.01
CA LYS A 80 6.99 0.76 8.80
C LYS A 80 8.05 1.54 8.04
N VAL A 81 7.67 2.28 7.01
CA VAL A 81 8.59 3.08 6.21
C VAL A 81 9.18 4.22 7.03
N THR A 82 8.35 4.98 7.73
CA THR A 82 8.83 6.11 8.56
C THR A 82 9.77 5.64 9.67
N SER A 83 9.49 4.49 10.29
CA SER A 83 10.39 3.85 11.26
C SER A 83 11.69 3.35 10.64
N ALA A 84 11.65 2.80 9.41
CA ALA A 84 12.82 2.24 8.74
C ALA A 84 13.79 3.30 8.19
N PHE A 85 13.26 4.46 7.80
CA PHE A 85 14.02 5.54 7.17
C PHE A 85 14.19 6.77 8.07
N THR A 86 13.83 6.66 9.36
CA THR A 86 14.00 7.72 10.38
C THR A 86 13.48 9.08 9.90
N ALA A 87 12.23 9.12 9.46
CA ALA A 87 11.59 10.31 8.91
C ALA A 87 10.58 10.90 9.92
N PRO A 88 11.01 11.73 10.89
CA PRO A 88 10.18 12.12 12.04
C PRO A 88 8.95 12.94 11.65
N ARG A 89 9.04 13.78 10.62
CA ARG A 89 7.89 14.57 10.12
C ARG A 89 6.79 13.65 9.57
N ALA A 90 7.15 12.75 8.66
CA ALA A 90 6.23 11.78 8.08
C ALA A 90 5.67 10.83 9.15
N GLN A 91 6.49 10.44 10.15
CA GLN A 91 6.04 9.63 11.27
C GLN A 91 4.95 10.33 12.09
N ARG A 92 5.10 11.63 12.41
CA ARG A 92 4.08 12.41 13.13
C ARG A 92 2.79 12.58 12.32
N LEU A 93 2.93 12.80 11.01
CA LEU A 93 1.77 12.98 10.13
C LEU A 93 0.99 11.67 9.94
N ILE A 94 1.65 10.52 9.87
CA ILE A 94 0.98 9.25 9.59
C ILE A 94 0.60 8.49 10.87
N SER A 95 1.52 8.41 11.82
CA SER A 95 1.41 7.57 13.03
C SER A 95 1.20 8.39 14.31
N GLY A 96 1.20 9.72 14.22
CA GLY A 96 0.87 10.60 15.33
C GLY A 96 -0.63 10.91 15.39
N PRO A 97 -1.04 11.79 16.34
CA PRO A 97 -2.45 12.15 16.54
C PRO A 97 -3.11 12.68 15.26
N VAL A 98 -2.38 13.50 14.48
CA VAL A 98 -2.87 14.04 13.20
C VAL A 98 -3.25 12.92 12.23
N GLY A 99 -2.39 11.90 12.10
CA GLY A 99 -2.65 10.78 11.18
C GLY A 99 -3.86 9.96 11.58
N PHE A 100 -4.05 9.72 12.88
CA PHE A 100 -5.23 9.02 13.39
C PHE A 100 -6.51 9.84 13.23
N ILE A 101 -6.45 11.16 13.43
CA ILE A 101 -7.59 12.06 13.18
C ILE A 101 -7.96 12.04 11.69
N VAL A 102 -6.97 12.18 10.78
CA VAL A 102 -7.19 12.11 9.33
C VAL A 102 -7.79 10.76 8.93
N LEU A 103 -7.22 9.64 9.41
CA LEU A 103 -7.75 8.31 9.14
C LEU A 103 -9.17 8.15 9.68
N GLY A 104 -9.44 8.59 10.90
CA GLY A 104 -10.78 8.53 11.51
C GLY A 104 -11.81 9.32 10.72
N MET A 105 -11.48 10.54 10.29
CA MET A 105 -12.34 11.36 9.44
C MET A 105 -12.60 10.68 8.09
N VAL A 106 -11.58 10.11 7.45
CA VAL A 106 -11.72 9.42 6.17
C VAL A 106 -12.57 8.17 6.31
N VAL A 107 -12.35 7.35 7.34
CA VAL A 107 -13.15 6.15 7.61
C VAL A 107 -14.61 6.52 7.85
N ALA A 108 -14.86 7.55 8.66
CA ALA A 108 -16.21 8.05 8.92
C ALA A 108 -16.87 8.56 7.63
N ALA A 109 -16.19 9.41 6.87
CA ALA A 109 -16.70 9.98 5.62
C ALA A 109 -17.02 8.88 4.58
N VAL A 110 -16.12 7.91 4.38
CA VAL A 110 -16.33 6.78 3.47
C VAL A 110 -17.50 5.91 3.91
N THR A 111 -17.66 5.68 5.21
CA THR A 111 -18.79 4.90 5.76
C THR A 111 -20.12 5.62 5.58
N VAL A 112 -20.16 6.92 5.86
CA VAL A 112 -21.35 7.76 5.69
C VAL A 112 -21.72 7.86 4.21
N LEU A 113 -20.76 8.15 3.32
CA LEU A 113 -21.00 8.23 1.88
C LEU A 113 -21.50 6.90 1.30
N PHE A 114 -20.98 5.77 1.79
CA PHE A 114 -21.48 4.46 1.42
C PHE A 114 -22.93 4.26 1.89
N ALA A 115 -23.24 4.59 3.14
CA ALA A 115 -24.60 4.47 3.69
C ALA A 115 -25.61 5.39 2.99
N LEU A 116 -25.16 6.54 2.47
CA LEU A 116 -25.98 7.47 1.69
C LEU A 116 -26.12 7.09 0.21
N SER A 117 -25.32 6.14 -0.29
CA SER A 117 -25.37 5.72 -1.69
C SER A 117 -26.43 4.65 -1.90
N ASP A 118 -27.15 4.71 -3.01
CA ASP A 118 -28.15 3.70 -3.36
C ASP A 118 -27.48 2.58 -4.16
N VAL A 119 -27.05 1.52 -3.47
CA VAL A 119 -26.23 0.44 -4.02
C VAL A 119 -26.88 -0.95 -3.81
N PRO A 120 -28.07 -1.20 -4.39
CA PRO A 120 -28.91 -2.35 -4.08
C PRO A 120 -28.32 -3.70 -4.53
N GLU A 121 -27.49 -3.73 -5.58
CA GLU A 121 -26.92 -4.94 -6.15
C GLU A 121 -25.39 -4.92 -6.13
N SER A 122 -24.77 -6.08 -5.93
CA SER A 122 -23.31 -6.22 -5.90
C SER A 122 -22.65 -5.73 -7.19
N SER A 123 -21.76 -4.74 -7.06
CA SER A 123 -20.98 -4.18 -8.15
C SER A 123 -19.53 -3.94 -7.73
N THR A 124 -18.59 -4.62 -8.37
CA THR A 124 -17.17 -4.47 -8.05
C THR A 124 -16.72 -3.03 -8.25
N ALA A 125 -16.11 -2.45 -7.21
CA ALA A 125 -15.71 -1.05 -7.17
C ALA A 125 -16.86 -0.04 -7.40
N LEU A 126 -18.11 -0.46 -7.20
CA LEU A 126 -19.33 0.33 -7.41
C LEU A 126 -19.47 0.90 -8.83
N ARG A 127 -18.90 0.21 -9.83
CA ARG A 127 -18.88 0.72 -11.22
C ARG A 127 -20.27 0.90 -11.81
N ALA A 128 -21.25 0.10 -11.40
CA ALA A 128 -22.63 0.22 -11.86
C ALA A 128 -23.31 1.51 -11.37
N TYR A 129 -22.76 2.16 -10.35
CA TYR A 129 -23.32 3.33 -9.68
C TYR A 129 -22.40 4.55 -9.76
N ALA A 130 -21.48 4.55 -10.72
CA ALA A 130 -20.45 5.59 -10.85
C ALA A 130 -21.00 6.97 -11.25
N ASP A 131 -22.26 7.02 -11.68
CA ASP A 131 -23.04 8.21 -11.98
C ASP A 131 -23.56 8.93 -10.71
N GLN A 132 -23.66 8.23 -9.58
CA GLN A 132 -24.08 8.84 -8.31
C GLN A 132 -22.97 9.73 -7.73
N GLY A 133 -23.31 10.98 -7.38
CA GLY A 133 -22.37 11.91 -6.76
C GLY A 133 -21.80 11.41 -5.43
N THR A 134 -22.59 10.66 -4.65
CA THR A 134 -22.15 10.02 -3.40
C THR A 134 -21.10 8.95 -3.62
N VAL A 135 -21.24 8.12 -4.68
CA VAL A 135 -20.29 7.09 -5.07
C VAL A 135 -19.00 7.70 -5.63
N ALA A 136 -19.11 8.79 -6.39
CA ALA A 136 -17.96 9.57 -6.83
C ALA A 136 -17.17 10.12 -5.63
N ALA A 137 -17.85 10.83 -4.72
CA ALA A 137 -17.26 11.37 -3.49
C ALA A 137 -16.66 10.28 -2.60
N TYR A 138 -17.29 9.11 -2.52
CA TYR A 138 -16.76 7.93 -1.81
C TYR A 138 -15.41 7.48 -2.39
N GLY A 139 -15.32 7.41 -3.73
CA GLY A 139 -14.07 7.10 -4.42
C GLY A 139 -13.00 8.15 -4.21
N ASP A 140 -13.37 9.43 -4.30
CA ASP A 140 -12.45 10.57 -4.16
C ASP A 140 -11.88 10.68 -2.75
N THR A 141 -12.73 10.53 -1.74
CA THR A 141 -12.31 10.53 -0.32
C THR A 141 -11.27 9.44 -0.06
N ALA A 142 -11.47 8.25 -0.61
CA ALA A 142 -10.50 7.17 -0.48
C ALA A 142 -9.17 7.49 -1.20
N ARG A 143 -9.21 8.09 -2.39
CA ARG A 143 -8.02 8.53 -3.13
C ARG A 143 -7.24 9.62 -2.39
N LEU A 144 -7.94 10.57 -1.78
CA LEU A 144 -7.32 11.65 -0.99
C LEU A 144 -6.49 11.11 0.17
N TYR A 145 -6.97 10.08 0.88
CA TYR A 145 -6.19 9.45 1.94
C TYR A 145 -4.94 8.72 1.42
N GLN A 146 -5.07 7.99 0.31
CA GLN A 146 -3.92 7.33 -0.32
C GLN A 146 -2.86 8.36 -0.76
N MET A 147 -3.32 9.45 -1.38
CA MET A 147 -2.48 10.57 -1.79
C MET A 147 -1.79 11.22 -0.59
N TYR A 148 -2.52 11.47 0.50
CA TYR A 148 -1.97 12.04 1.73
C TYR A 148 -0.81 11.21 2.27
N VAL A 149 -1.01 9.91 2.45
CA VAL A 149 0.04 9.02 2.98
C VAL A 149 1.21 8.93 1.98
N ALA A 150 0.92 8.75 0.69
CA ALA A 150 1.95 8.64 -0.34
C ALA A 150 2.80 9.93 -0.44
N ALA A 151 2.18 11.10 -0.39
CA ALA A 151 2.86 12.40 -0.42
C ALA A 151 3.72 12.64 0.84
N CYS A 152 3.31 12.12 2.00
CA CYS A 152 4.14 12.16 3.21
C CYS A 152 5.40 11.28 3.08
N LEU A 153 5.30 10.13 2.39
CA LEU A 153 6.38 9.16 2.29
C LEU A 153 7.35 9.42 1.13
N ALA A 154 6.85 9.87 -0.02
CA ALA A 154 7.64 9.99 -1.24
C ALA A 154 8.90 10.86 -1.07
N PRO A 155 8.86 12.05 -0.44
CA PRO A 155 10.05 12.88 -0.26
C PRO A 155 11.11 12.20 0.62
N ALA A 156 10.69 11.56 1.71
CA ALA A 156 11.61 10.86 2.62
C ALA A 156 12.30 9.67 1.93
N LEU A 157 11.55 8.93 1.10
CA LEU A 157 12.07 7.82 0.31
C LEU A 157 13.03 8.29 -0.79
N PHE A 158 12.69 9.38 -1.47
CA PHE A 158 13.56 10.00 -2.47
C PHE A 158 14.89 10.46 -1.87
N LEU A 159 14.85 11.17 -0.74
CA LEU A 159 16.06 11.59 -0.03
C LEU A 159 16.94 10.41 0.38
N CYS A 160 16.33 9.30 0.82
CA CYS A 160 17.06 8.08 1.12
C CYS A 160 17.67 7.41 -0.13
N ALA A 161 17.03 7.54 -1.29
CA ALA A 161 17.53 6.95 -2.53
C ALA A 161 18.77 7.67 -3.06
N VAL A 162 18.83 9.00 -2.91
CA VAL A 162 19.95 9.84 -3.37
C VAL A 162 21.12 9.87 -2.38
N ASP A 163 20.91 9.52 -1.11
CA ASP A 163 21.95 9.49 -0.08
C ASP A 163 23.04 8.44 -0.38
N SER A 164 24.21 8.90 -0.83
CA SER A 164 25.34 8.06 -1.22
C SER A 164 25.99 7.32 -0.05
N ARG A 165 25.73 7.73 1.20
CA ARG A 165 26.26 7.07 2.40
C ARG A 165 25.55 5.76 2.70
N ARG A 166 24.39 5.51 2.10
CA ARG A 166 23.60 4.29 2.31
C ARG A 166 23.98 3.18 1.34
N ARG A 167 23.81 1.93 1.79
CA ARG A 167 24.02 0.73 0.96
C ARG A 167 23.18 0.80 -0.31
N ARG A 168 23.75 0.38 -1.45
CA ARG A 168 23.09 0.38 -2.76
C ARG A 168 21.73 -0.33 -2.74
N ASP A 169 21.61 -1.47 -2.07
CA ASP A 169 20.35 -2.23 -1.97
C ASP A 169 19.20 -1.42 -1.32
N ILE A 170 19.52 -0.66 -0.26
CA ILE A 170 18.56 0.18 0.46
C ILE A 170 18.15 1.35 -0.43
N ARG A 171 19.11 1.96 -1.13
CA ARG A 171 18.87 3.10 -2.04
C ARG A 171 17.97 2.71 -3.20
N ILE A 172 18.25 1.57 -3.86
CA ILE A 172 17.45 1.06 -4.98
C ILE A 172 16.03 0.77 -4.49
N SER A 173 15.88 0.10 -3.35
CA SER A 173 14.57 -0.20 -2.80
C SER A 173 13.78 1.06 -2.39
N ALA A 174 14.46 2.04 -1.79
CA ALA A 174 13.85 3.32 -1.45
C ALA A 174 13.44 4.11 -2.70
N GLY A 175 14.26 4.08 -3.77
CA GLY A 175 13.95 4.69 -5.06
C GLY A 175 12.73 4.06 -5.72
N LEU A 176 12.67 2.73 -5.77
CA LEU A 176 11.49 2.01 -6.29
C LEU A 176 10.23 2.33 -5.48
N MET A 177 10.34 2.34 -4.14
CA MET A 177 9.19 2.67 -3.30
C MET A 177 8.77 4.13 -3.45
N SER A 178 9.72 5.06 -3.59
CA SER A 178 9.44 6.46 -3.92
C SER A 178 8.69 6.58 -5.24
N LEU A 179 9.13 5.86 -6.28
CA LEU A 179 8.49 5.86 -7.59
C LEU A 179 7.06 5.32 -7.51
N GLY A 180 6.84 4.24 -6.76
CA GLY A 180 5.50 3.70 -6.49
C GLY A 180 4.60 4.70 -5.76
N MET A 181 5.10 5.36 -4.72
CA MET A 181 4.35 6.38 -3.98
C MET A 181 4.03 7.61 -4.84
N SER A 182 5.00 8.09 -5.64
CA SER A 182 4.77 9.19 -6.58
C SER A 182 3.72 8.82 -7.64
N SER A 183 3.69 7.55 -8.08
CA SER A 183 2.67 7.06 -9.01
C SER A 183 1.27 7.07 -8.39
N VAL A 184 1.14 6.77 -7.09
CA VAL A 184 -0.12 6.90 -6.34
C VAL A 184 -0.58 8.37 -6.28
N VAL A 185 0.34 9.29 -5.96
CA VAL A 185 0.03 10.73 -5.92
C VAL A 185 -0.40 11.24 -7.30
N LEU A 186 0.34 10.88 -8.34
CA LEU A 186 0.03 11.26 -9.71
C LEU A 186 -1.33 10.71 -10.14
N HIS A 187 -1.62 9.44 -9.84
CA HIS A 187 -2.92 8.85 -10.14
C HIS A 187 -4.06 9.58 -9.42
N ALA A 188 -3.90 9.87 -8.12
CA ALA A 188 -4.92 10.60 -7.36
C ALA A 188 -5.15 12.02 -7.92
N LEU A 189 -4.07 12.75 -8.26
CA LEU A 189 -4.17 14.07 -8.88
C LEU A 189 -4.87 14.00 -10.23
N LEU A 190 -4.54 13.03 -11.09
CA LEU A 190 -5.19 12.85 -12.39
C LEU A 190 -6.66 12.44 -12.26
N SER A 191 -7.03 11.69 -11.22
CA SER A 191 -8.41 11.28 -10.97
C SER A 191 -9.25 12.40 -10.36
N LEU A 192 -8.66 13.25 -9.50
CA LEU A 192 -9.36 14.34 -8.79
C LEU A 192 -9.39 15.63 -9.59
N ALA A 193 -8.30 15.95 -10.29
CA ALA A 193 -8.32 17.00 -11.29
C ALA A 193 -9.18 16.47 -12.43
N ALA A 194 -10.39 17.00 -12.57
CA ALA A 194 -11.32 16.71 -13.66
C ALA A 194 -10.78 17.13 -15.04
N TRP A 195 -9.50 16.94 -15.32
CA TRP A 195 -8.99 16.93 -16.66
C TRP A 195 -9.68 15.78 -17.38
N ASN A 196 -10.44 16.11 -18.41
CA ASN A 196 -11.11 15.19 -19.33
C ASN A 196 -10.10 14.32 -20.12
N LEU A 197 -9.04 13.83 -19.48
CA LEU A 197 -8.22 12.76 -20.05
C LEU A 197 -9.12 11.52 -20.15
N PRO A 198 -9.06 10.79 -21.27
CA PRO A 198 -9.78 9.53 -21.41
C PRO A 198 -9.43 8.60 -20.24
N ARG A 199 -10.40 8.38 -19.34
CA ARG A 199 -10.36 7.49 -18.17
C ARG A 199 -10.33 6.00 -18.57
N GLY A 200 -9.50 5.69 -19.56
CA GLY A 200 -9.44 4.38 -20.23
C GLY A 200 -8.60 3.39 -19.44
N ALA A 201 -7.56 2.84 -20.07
CA ALA A 201 -6.70 1.85 -19.43
C ALA A 201 -5.88 2.40 -18.24
N TRP A 202 -5.66 3.72 -18.17
CA TRP A 202 -4.82 4.38 -17.17
C TRP A 202 -5.30 4.21 -15.73
N ASP A 203 -6.62 4.22 -15.50
CA ASP A 203 -7.23 3.99 -14.18
C ASP A 203 -6.98 2.58 -13.64
N ARG A 204 -6.58 1.65 -14.50
CA ARG A 204 -6.15 0.31 -14.09
C ARG A 204 -4.63 0.22 -14.05
N ILE A 205 -3.93 0.70 -15.07
CA ILE A 205 -2.48 0.49 -15.19
C ILE A 205 -1.72 1.15 -14.04
N LEU A 206 -2.00 2.41 -13.72
CA LEU A 206 -1.27 3.17 -12.71
C LEU A 206 -1.36 2.59 -11.29
N PRO A 207 -2.56 2.31 -10.72
CA PRO A 207 -2.64 1.79 -9.37
C PRO A 207 -2.07 0.37 -9.25
N TYR A 208 -2.31 -0.50 -10.24
CA TYR A 208 -1.78 -1.87 -10.18
C TYR A 208 -0.27 -1.92 -10.40
N SER A 209 0.31 -1.08 -11.27
CA SER A 209 1.76 -0.99 -11.42
C SER A 209 2.42 -0.44 -10.14
N ALA A 210 1.83 0.57 -9.51
CA ALA A 210 2.31 1.11 -8.24
C ALA A 210 2.33 0.03 -7.14
N VAL A 211 1.26 -0.77 -7.00
CA VAL A 211 1.22 -1.89 -6.05
C VAL A 211 2.31 -2.91 -6.36
N LEU A 212 2.54 -3.24 -7.63
CA LEU A 212 3.55 -4.21 -8.05
C LEU A 212 4.96 -3.71 -7.70
N VAL A 213 5.28 -2.46 -8.05
CA VAL A 213 6.56 -1.80 -7.73
C VAL A 213 6.79 -1.74 -6.22
N ILE A 214 5.79 -1.31 -5.45
CA ILE A 214 5.87 -1.25 -3.98
C ILE A 214 6.09 -2.66 -3.40
N SER A 215 5.40 -3.67 -3.92
CA SER A 215 5.54 -5.05 -3.44
C SER A 215 6.92 -5.63 -3.70
N ILE A 216 7.49 -5.36 -4.89
CA ILE A 216 8.87 -5.73 -5.23
C ILE A 216 9.86 -5.00 -4.33
N ALA A 217 9.71 -3.68 -4.14
CA ALA A 217 10.57 -2.89 -3.27
C ALA A 217 10.58 -3.44 -1.83
N LEU A 218 9.41 -3.80 -1.30
CA LEU A 218 9.26 -4.40 0.02
C LEU A 218 9.90 -5.80 0.12
N ALA A 219 9.87 -6.59 -0.96
CA ALA A 219 10.56 -7.87 -1.06
C ALA A 219 12.09 -7.70 -1.07
N MET A 220 12.61 -6.76 -1.86
CA MET A 220 14.04 -6.44 -1.91
C MET A 220 14.58 -5.97 -0.56
N MET A 221 13.87 -5.05 0.11
CA MET A 221 14.25 -4.58 1.45
C MET A 221 14.34 -5.72 2.47
N TRP A 222 13.45 -6.70 2.36
CA TRP A 222 13.42 -7.84 3.26
C TRP A 222 14.56 -8.82 3.00
N ASN A 223 14.84 -9.12 1.73
CA ASN A 223 15.98 -9.95 1.35
C ASN A 223 17.31 -9.31 1.78
N ALA A 224 17.47 -8.00 1.61
CA ALA A 224 18.64 -7.26 2.06
C ALA A 224 18.87 -7.36 3.59
N ARG A 225 17.79 -7.31 4.39
CA ARG A 225 17.89 -7.50 5.85
C ARG A 225 18.20 -8.95 6.24
N ARG A 226 17.69 -9.93 5.50
CA ARG A 226 17.99 -11.35 5.75
C ARG A 226 19.45 -11.68 5.45
N THR A 227 20.02 -11.12 4.38
CA THR A 227 21.44 -11.31 4.04
C THR A 227 22.36 -10.61 5.04
N GLU A 228 21.97 -9.45 5.57
CA GLU A 228 22.70 -8.79 6.67
C GLU A 228 22.78 -9.65 7.94
N LYS A 229 21.65 -10.23 8.38
CA LYS A 229 21.64 -11.12 9.56
C LYS A 229 22.46 -12.39 9.36
N LYS A 230 22.59 -12.87 8.12
CA LYS A 230 23.33 -14.09 7.77
C LYS A 230 24.81 -13.87 7.50
N ARG A 231 25.25 -12.63 7.23
CA ARG A 231 26.68 -12.35 7.15
C ARG A 231 27.27 -12.57 8.55
N PRO A 232 28.16 -13.56 8.74
CA PRO A 232 28.94 -13.61 9.97
C PRO A 232 29.64 -12.26 10.08
N LYS A 233 29.63 -11.64 11.27
CA LYS A 233 30.48 -10.47 11.55
C LYS A 233 31.88 -10.89 11.13
N SER A 234 32.39 -10.38 10.01
CA SER A 234 33.74 -10.67 9.57
C SER A 234 34.64 -10.30 10.74
N ASN A 235 35.31 -11.30 11.28
CA ASN A 235 36.17 -11.31 12.45
C ASN A 235 36.64 -9.91 12.90
N LEU A 236 35.82 -9.23 13.72
CA LEU A 236 36.28 -8.07 14.49
C LEU A 236 37.46 -8.44 15.40
N LEU A 237 37.63 -9.73 15.71
CA LEU A 237 38.78 -10.27 16.42
C LEU A 237 40.00 -10.52 15.51
N ALA A 238 39.84 -10.80 14.22
CA ALA A 238 40.99 -10.93 13.30
C ALA A 238 41.50 -9.56 12.85
N GLU A 239 40.66 -8.52 12.88
CA GLU A 239 41.08 -7.13 12.64
C GLU A 239 41.74 -6.52 13.90
N ALA A 240 41.31 -6.94 15.11
CA ALA A 240 41.91 -6.49 16.37
C ALA A 240 43.23 -7.21 16.73
N TYR A 241 43.45 -8.44 16.24
CA TYR A 241 44.65 -9.24 16.53
C TYR A 241 45.50 -9.58 15.29
N GLY A 242 45.06 -9.20 14.08
CA GLY A 242 45.77 -9.42 12.82
C GLY A 242 46.71 -8.27 12.47
N THR A 243 47.60 -7.92 13.39
CA THR A 243 48.83 -7.17 13.06
C THR A 243 50.00 -7.87 13.72
N ARG A 244 50.64 -8.76 12.95
CA ARG A 244 52.08 -8.99 12.97
C ARG A 244 52.54 -9.38 11.58
#